data_AF-A0A1F5CG18-F1
#
_entry.id   AF-A0A1F5CG18-F1
#
_cell.length_a   1.000
_cell.length_b   1.000
_cell.length_c   1.000
_cell.angle_alpha   90.00
_cell.angle_beta   90.00
_cell.angle_gamma   90.00
#
_symmetry.space_group_name_H-M   'P 1'
#
loop_
_entity.id
_entity.type
_entity.pdbx_description
1 polymer ?
#
loop_
_entity_poly.entity_id
_entity_poly.type
_entity_poly.pdbx_seq_one_letter_code
_entity_poly.pdbx_strand_id
1 'polypeptide(L)'
;MKSNPEKINTKERVMNWERFREDLSLFSKTESLSGNEGQIRTVIENKLQELDIETSTDEKGNLWVRSAGEQGRFLLCVHMDKIGKGSPVRSEGDKLVGRLDDALGINMILNLFKEGYKPSALFTVEEESQQEVVDSDGSIRLVNRKLPKNIYNAGARYAADKMIDGDTEKPKVVIVIDTTKLGRVGNGPLIYTSGSPTEKGAFRFPSGTVKDMVKILREKNIEAHFIDGRANDAIEFSFVKDLGVLAIEIPINNYHSLQEETAISDIEMANRILKAILENPDKFQSVNEIPLHAQRIYEDVKRSPIELPSSS
;
A
#
# COMPACT_ATOMS: atom_id res chain seq x y z
N MET A 1 -0.41 -35.83 7.24
CA MET A 1 -1.85 -35.55 7.41
C MET A 1 -2.13 -34.19 6.81
N LYS A 2 -3.00 -34.09 5.79
CA LYS A 2 -3.45 -32.78 5.29
C LYS A 2 -4.48 -32.26 6.30
N SER A 3 -4.14 -31.20 7.04
CA SER A 3 -5.11 -30.53 7.91
C SER A 3 -6.27 -30.04 7.05
N ASN A 4 -7.48 -30.48 7.39
CA ASN A 4 -8.70 -30.04 6.73
C ASN A 4 -8.78 -28.52 6.95
N PRO A 5 -8.81 -27.67 5.90
CA PRO A 5 -8.95 -26.23 6.09
C PRO A 5 -10.20 -26.00 6.93
N GLU A 6 -10.05 -25.25 8.03
CA GLU A 6 -11.14 -24.94 8.94
C GLU A 6 -12.35 -24.50 8.12
N LYS A 7 -13.48 -25.20 8.30
CA LYS A 7 -14.75 -24.78 7.73
C LYS A 7 -15.17 -23.51 8.46
N ILE A 8 -14.63 -22.38 8.03
CA ILE A 8 -15.13 -21.06 8.43
C ILE A 8 -16.63 -21.07 8.17
N ASN A 9 -17.40 -20.75 9.20
CA ASN A 9 -18.85 -20.72 9.10
C ASN A 9 -19.25 -19.77 7.98
N THR A 10 -19.94 -20.30 6.95
CA THR A 10 -20.34 -19.53 5.76
C THR A 10 -21.07 -18.24 6.13
N LYS A 11 -21.84 -18.24 7.24
CA LYS A 11 -22.57 -17.06 7.71
C LYS A 11 -21.65 -15.95 8.25
N GLU A 12 -20.61 -16.32 8.97
CA GLU A 12 -19.63 -15.36 9.51
C GLU A 12 -18.78 -14.77 8.38
N ARG A 13 -18.39 -15.61 7.40
CA ARG A 13 -17.71 -15.14 6.18
C ARG A 13 -18.55 -14.13 5.41
N VAL A 14 -19.85 -14.37 5.26
CA VAL A 14 -20.78 -13.45 4.57
C VAL A 14 -20.90 -12.11 5.31
N MET A 15 -21.12 -12.12 6.64
CA MET A 15 -21.26 -10.86 7.41
C MET A 15 -19.98 -10.02 7.42
N ASN A 16 -18.82 -10.66 7.55
CA ASN A 16 -17.53 -9.94 7.49
C ASN A 16 -17.31 -9.33 6.11
N TRP A 17 -17.76 -10.02 5.06
CA TRP A 17 -17.65 -9.52 3.70
C TRP A 17 -18.57 -8.33 3.41
N GLU A 18 -19.79 -8.32 3.94
CA GLU A 18 -20.70 -7.19 3.78
C GLU A 18 -20.13 -5.91 4.39
N ARG A 19 -19.61 -5.99 5.61
CA ARG A 19 -18.95 -4.86 6.28
C ARG A 19 -17.72 -4.40 5.51
N PHE A 20 -16.87 -5.33 5.08
CA PHE A 20 -15.71 -5.02 4.26
C PHE A 20 -16.11 -4.26 3.00
N ARG A 21 -17.18 -4.68 2.32
CA ARG A 21 -17.68 -4.05 1.09
C ARG A 21 -18.26 -2.65 1.34
N GLU A 22 -18.93 -2.42 2.47
CA GLU A 22 -19.51 -1.11 2.80
C GLU A 22 -18.44 -0.04 2.95
N ASP A 23 -17.39 -0.30 3.72
CA ASP A 23 -16.27 0.63 3.89
C ASP A 23 -15.48 0.77 2.58
N LEU A 24 -15.22 -0.33 1.87
CA LEU A 24 -14.57 -0.27 0.56
C LEU A 24 -15.36 0.62 -0.41
N SER A 25 -16.68 0.46 -0.47
CA SER A 25 -17.52 1.30 -1.32
C SER A 25 -17.52 2.76 -0.88
N LEU A 26 -17.33 3.06 0.41
CA LEU A 26 -17.17 4.42 0.92
C LEU A 26 -15.84 5.03 0.46
N PHE A 27 -14.72 4.32 0.59
CA PHE A 27 -13.41 4.81 0.15
C PHE A 27 -13.34 4.97 -1.37
N SER A 28 -13.88 3.99 -2.10
CA SER A 28 -13.93 3.92 -3.57
C SER A 28 -14.74 5.07 -4.20
N LYS A 29 -15.84 5.49 -3.56
CA LYS A 29 -16.66 6.61 -4.06
C LYS A 29 -16.17 7.99 -3.62
N THR A 30 -15.33 8.06 -2.59
CA THR A 30 -14.86 9.33 -2.04
C THR A 30 -13.79 9.90 -2.97
N GLU A 31 -13.99 11.13 -3.43
CA GLU A 31 -13.03 11.83 -4.28
C GLU A 31 -11.72 12.08 -3.52
N SER A 32 -10.61 11.75 -4.15
CA SER A 32 -9.27 12.05 -3.64
C SER A 32 -8.27 12.07 -4.80
N LEU A 33 -8.35 13.12 -5.60
CA LEU A 33 -7.32 13.35 -6.60
C LEU A 33 -6.00 13.66 -5.89
N SER A 34 -4.89 13.28 -6.52
CA SER A 34 -3.53 13.63 -6.09
C SER A 34 -3.41 15.12 -5.74
N GLY A 35 -2.89 15.40 -4.53
CA GLY A 35 -2.79 16.74 -3.94
C GLY A 35 -4.09 17.32 -3.37
N ASN A 36 -5.19 16.58 -3.39
CA ASN A 36 -6.49 16.95 -2.82
C ASN A 36 -7.11 15.81 -1.99
N GLU A 37 -6.29 15.10 -1.23
CA GLU A 37 -6.67 13.94 -0.42
C GLU A 37 -7.35 14.32 0.90
N GLY A 38 -7.60 15.61 1.14
CA GLY A 38 -8.18 16.08 2.41
C GLY A 38 -9.55 15.44 2.73
N GLN A 39 -10.38 15.20 1.71
CA GLN A 39 -11.68 14.56 1.90
C GLN A 39 -11.56 13.08 2.29
N ILE A 40 -10.79 12.28 1.54
CA ILE A 40 -10.58 10.87 1.89
C ILE A 40 -9.88 10.72 3.24
N ARG A 41 -8.90 11.58 3.55
CA ARG A 41 -8.21 11.58 4.84
C ARG A 41 -9.18 11.75 5.99
N THR A 42 -10.08 12.73 5.89
CA THR A 42 -11.15 12.95 6.89
C THR A 42 -12.04 11.72 7.04
N VAL A 43 -12.38 11.04 5.94
CA VAL A 43 -13.19 9.82 5.97
C VAL A 43 -12.44 8.67 6.67
N ILE A 44 -11.15 8.50 6.41
CA ILE A 44 -10.30 7.50 7.07
C ILE A 44 -10.16 7.82 8.56
N GLU A 45 -9.87 9.07 8.92
CA GLU A 45 -9.79 9.55 10.31
C GLU A 45 -11.05 9.23 11.10
N ASN A 46 -12.24 9.56 10.57
CA ASN A 46 -13.51 9.25 11.22
C ASN A 46 -13.69 7.74 11.46
N LYS A 47 -13.30 6.90 10.49
CA LYS A 47 -13.38 5.44 10.60
C LYS A 47 -12.42 4.86 11.63
N LEU A 48 -11.24 5.44 11.78
CA LEU A 48 -10.27 5.06 12.82
C LEU A 48 -10.73 5.56 14.19
N GLN A 49 -11.29 6.76 14.26
CA GLN A 49 -11.87 7.30 15.50
C GLN A 49 -13.06 6.48 16.01
N GLU A 50 -13.91 5.94 15.12
CA GLU A 50 -14.97 4.98 15.47
C GLU A 50 -14.45 3.71 16.18
N LEU A 51 -13.15 3.43 16.06
CA LEU A 51 -12.45 2.30 16.67
C LEU A 51 -11.54 2.71 17.84
N ASP A 52 -11.68 3.94 18.34
CA ASP A 52 -10.82 4.55 19.36
C ASP A 52 -9.33 4.54 18.98
N ILE A 53 -9.01 4.70 17.70
CA ILE A 53 -7.64 4.77 17.19
C ILE A 53 -7.26 6.23 16.98
N GLU A 54 -6.18 6.64 17.65
CA GLU A 54 -5.61 7.97 17.51
C GLU A 54 -4.86 8.11 16.18
N THR A 55 -5.03 9.27 15.55
CA THR A 55 -4.37 9.63 14.30
C THR A 55 -3.62 10.95 14.42
N SER A 56 -2.65 11.17 13.55
CA SER A 56 -1.99 12.46 13.36
C SER A 56 -1.71 12.72 11.89
N THR A 57 -1.83 13.97 11.45
CA THR A 57 -1.51 14.35 10.07
C THR A 57 -0.22 15.16 10.03
N ASP A 58 0.70 14.82 9.13
CA ASP A 58 1.99 15.54 8.99
C ASP A 58 1.89 16.77 8.06
N GLU A 59 3.02 17.47 7.86
CA GLU A 59 3.10 18.70 7.05
C GLU A 59 2.78 18.47 5.57
N LYS A 60 2.93 17.24 5.07
CA LYS A 60 2.55 16.87 3.70
C LYS A 60 1.11 16.42 3.59
N GLY A 61 0.44 16.21 4.71
CA GLY A 61 -0.92 15.71 4.74
C GLY A 61 -1.01 14.19 4.78
N ASN A 62 0.10 13.48 5.00
CA ASN A 62 0.02 12.04 5.24
C ASN A 62 -0.67 11.80 6.59
N LEU A 63 -1.52 10.77 6.65
CA LEU A 63 -2.18 10.36 7.86
C LEU A 63 -1.43 9.21 8.53
N TRP A 64 -1.08 9.39 9.80
CA TRP A 64 -0.34 8.43 10.60
C TRP A 64 -1.23 7.80 11.66
N VAL A 65 -1.07 6.50 11.84
CA VAL A 65 -1.50 5.74 13.03
C VAL A 65 -0.25 5.13 13.64
N ARG A 66 0.04 5.49 14.89
CA ARG A 66 1.18 4.93 15.63
C ARG A 66 0.67 3.98 16.69
N SER A 67 1.05 2.72 16.56
CA SER A 67 0.71 1.69 17.54
C SER A 67 1.92 1.35 18.38
N ALA A 68 1.73 1.19 19.70
CA ALA A 68 2.74 0.65 20.58
C ALA A 68 2.77 -0.89 20.52
N GLY A 69 3.83 -1.49 21.09
CA GLY A 69 3.96 -2.93 21.22
C GLY A 69 4.53 -3.63 19.97
N GLU A 70 4.52 -4.97 19.99
CA GLU A 70 5.23 -5.76 18.96
C GLU A 70 4.65 -5.60 17.56
N GLN A 71 3.33 -5.45 17.41
CA GLN A 71 2.70 -5.21 16.11
C GLN A 71 2.96 -3.79 15.58
N GLY A 72 3.14 -2.81 16.47
CA GLY A 72 3.48 -1.44 16.13
C GLY A 72 4.81 -1.27 15.37
N ARG A 73 5.65 -2.31 15.40
CA ARG A 73 6.92 -2.40 14.68
C ARG A 73 6.74 -2.62 13.17
N PHE A 74 5.54 -2.94 12.72
CA PHE A 74 5.16 -2.97 11.32
C PHE A 74 4.44 -1.68 10.96
N LEU A 75 4.86 -1.06 9.86
CA LEU A 75 4.15 0.05 9.25
C LEU A 75 3.47 -0.44 7.98
N LEU A 76 2.15 -0.46 7.98
CA LEU A 76 1.36 -0.71 6.77
C LEU A 76 1.21 0.62 6.02
N CYS A 77 1.55 0.63 4.74
CA CYS A 77 1.55 1.83 3.91
C CYS A 77 0.64 1.63 2.70
N VAL A 78 -0.15 2.65 2.37
CA VAL A 78 -1.04 2.72 1.19
C VAL A 78 -1.20 4.19 0.80
N HIS A 79 -1.38 4.51 -0.49
CA HIS A 79 -1.66 5.88 -0.88
C HIS A 79 -3.16 6.18 -0.80
N MET A 80 -3.49 7.46 -0.59
CA MET A 80 -4.87 7.92 -0.38
C MET A 80 -5.52 8.39 -1.67
N ASP A 81 -4.71 8.81 -2.62
CA ASP A 81 -5.20 9.37 -3.84
C ASP A 81 -5.70 8.29 -4.80
N LYS A 82 -6.35 8.75 -5.87
CA LYS A 82 -6.85 7.92 -6.94
C LYS A 82 -6.94 8.75 -8.21
N ILE A 83 -6.71 8.09 -9.34
CA ILE A 83 -6.84 8.71 -10.65
C ILE A 83 -8.32 8.88 -10.96
N GLY A 84 -8.81 10.11 -10.96
CA GLY A 84 -10.14 10.46 -11.44
C GLY A 84 -11.29 10.32 -10.46
N LYS A 85 -12.53 10.25 -11.00
CA LYS A 85 -13.75 10.20 -10.18
C LYS A 85 -13.87 8.90 -9.39
N GLY A 86 -14.43 8.98 -8.18
CA GLY A 86 -14.81 7.80 -7.41
C GLY A 86 -15.96 7.02 -8.06
N SER A 87 -16.02 5.73 -7.78
CA SER A 87 -17.10 4.82 -8.24
C SER A 87 -17.47 3.88 -7.10
N PRO A 88 -18.74 3.51 -6.85
CA PRO A 88 -19.05 2.54 -5.80
C PRO A 88 -18.58 1.13 -6.17
N VAL A 89 -18.27 0.31 -5.16
CA VAL A 89 -17.91 -1.10 -5.37
C VAL A 89 -19.14 -2.00 -5.27
N ARG A 90 -19.28 -2.89 -6.25
CA ARG A 90 -20.29 -3.95 -6.27
C ARG A 90 -19.63 -5.30 -6.40
N SER A 91 -20.35 -6.34 -5.99
CA SER A 91 -19.91 -7.72 -6.16
C SER A 91 -20.56 -8.34 -7.38
N GLU A 92 -19.76 -9.05 -8.18
CA GLU A 92 -20.22 -9.85 -9.32
C GLU A 92 -19.68 -11.28 -9.18
N GLY A 93 -20.48 -12.17 -8.61
CA GLY A 93 -20.02 -13.53 -8.30
C GLY A 93 -18.87 -13.50 -7.28
N ASP A 94 -17.70 -13.99 -7.69
CA ASP A 94 -16.46 -14.04 -6.89
C ASP A 94 -15.55 -12.82 -7.10
N LYS A 95 -16.04 -11.79 -7.80
CA LYS A 95 -15.31 -10.56 -8.07
C LYS A 95 -15.88 -9.34 -7.38
N LEU A 96 -15.03 -8.34 -7.20
CA LEU A 96 -15.40 -6.96 -6.94
C LEU A 96 -15.17 -6.12 -8.19
N VAL A 97 -16.11 -5.21 -8.46
CA VAL A 97 -16.06 -4.27 -9.58
C VAL A 97 -16.31 -2.86 -9.07
N GLY A 98 -15.42 -1.91 -9.37
CA GLY A 98 -15.55 -0.51 -8.93
C GLY A 98 -14.27 0.30 -9.14
N ARG A 99 -14.01 1.30 -8.28
CA ARG A 99 -12.73 2.02 -8.21
C ARG A 99 -11.93 1.50 -7.02
N LEU A 100 -11.13 0.48 -7.26
CA LEU A 100 -10.42 -0.27 -6.24
C LEU A 100 -9.06 0.35 -5.90
N ASP A 101 -8.40 0.97 -6.87
CA ASP A 101 -7.12 1.67 -6.73
C ASP A 101 -7.35 3.08 -6.14
N ASP A 102 -6.89 3.45 -4.94
CA ASP A 102 -6.16 2.67 -3.93
C ASP A 102 -7.02 2.35 -2.68
N ALA A 103 -8.34 2.48 -2.85
CA ALA A 103 -9.36 2.21 -1.84
C ALA A 103 -9.26 0.82 -1.20
N LEU A 104 -8.74 -0.17 -1.94
CA LEU A 104 -8.61 -1.54 -1.48
C LEU A 104 -7.58 -1.68 -0.35
N GLY A 105 -6.39 -1.10 -0.51
CA GLY A 105 -5.35 -1.16 0.52
C GLY A 105 -5.77 -0.45 1.81
N ILE A 106 -6.42 0.72 1.68
CA ILE A 106 -7.00 1.48 2.80
C ILE A 106 -7.99 0.59 3.58
N ASN A 107 -8.89 -0.07 2.85
CA ASN A 107 -9.90 -0.92 3.47
C ASN A 107 -9.31 -2.17 4.15
N MET A 108 -8.27 -2.75 3.58
CA MET A 108 -7.56 -3.89 4.19
C MET A 108 -6.92 -3.50 5.51
N ILE A 109 -6.26 -2.34 5.59
CA ILE A 109 -5.69 -1.82 6.84
C ILE A 109 -6.79 -1.58 7.88
N LEU A 110 -7.89 -0.91 7.50
CA LEU A 110 -9.02 -0.67 8.42
C LEU A 110 -9.60 -1.99 8.94
N ASN A 111 -9.73 -3.00 8.08
CA ASN A 111 -10.27 -4.29 8.49
C ASN A 111 -9.34 -5.02 9.50
N LEU A 112 -8.02 -4.88 9.39
CA LEU A 112 -7.10 -5.40 10.39
C LEU A 112 -7.33 -4.75 11.77
N PHE A 113 -7.52 -3.43 11.80
CA PHE A 113 -7.87 -2.73 13.04
C PHE A 113 -9.20 -3.20 13.64
N LYS A 114 -10.23 -3.40 12.80
CA LYS A 114 -11.54 -3.94 13.23
C LYS A 114 -11.45 -5.34 13.81
N GLU A 115 -10.47 -6.12 13.36
CA GLU A 115 -10.18 -7.46 13.89
C GLU A 115 -9.27 -7.44 15.13
N GLY A 116 -8.89 -6.25 15.63
CA GLY A 116 -8.12 -6.08 16.86
C GLY A 116 -6.60 -6.12 16.68
N TYR A 117 -6.10 -6.18 15.44
CA TYR A 117 -4.68 -5.99 15.18
C TYR A 117 -4.29 -4.52 15.41
N LYS A 118 -3.06 -4.30 15.87
CA LYS A 118 -2.53 -2.96 16.18
C LYS A 118 -1.19 -2.70 15.47
N PRO A 119 -1.13 -2.77 14.13
CA PRO A 119 0.03 -2.29 13.39
C PRO A 119 0.12 -0.76 13.47
N SER A 120 1.30 -0.20 13.18
CA SER A 120 1.34 1.20 12.75
C SER A 120 0.82 1.28 11.30
N ALA A 121 0.20 2.39 10.93
CA ALA A 121 -0.24 2.62 9.56
C ALA A 121 0.17 4.02 9.07
N LEU A 122 0.40 4.12 7.78
CA LEU A 122 0.68 5.36 7.06
C LEU A 122 -0.21 5.38 5.82
N PHE A 123 -1.03 6.41 5.70
CA PHE A 123 -1.79 6.68 4.49
C PHE A 123 -1.15 7.90 3.82
N THR A 124 -0.51 7.68 2.67
CA THR A 124 0.32 8.68 1.98
C THR A 124 -0.51 9.56 1.07
N VAL A 125 -0.09 10.82 0.92
CA VAL A 125 -0.52 11.67 -0.21
C VAL A 125 0.39 11.41 -1.40
N GLU A 126 -0.14 11.60 -2.60
CA GLU A 126 0.63 11.54 -3.83
C GLU A 126 0.56 12.87 -4.56
N GLU A 127 1.66 13.21 -5.22
CA GLU A 127 1.70 14.34 -6.14
C GLU A 127 1.77 13.79 -7.56
N GLU A 128 0.70 13.14 -8.03
CA GLU A 128 0.68 12.71 -9.42
C GLU A 128 0.64 13.90 -10.39
N SER A 129 1.46 13.78 -11.42
CA SER A 129 1.50 14.70 -12.55
C SER A 129 0.33 14.57 -13.50
N GLN A 130 -0.60 13.64 -13.27
CA GLN A 130 -1.67 13.34 -14.21
C GLN A 130 -2.93 14.10 -13.83
N GLN A 131 -3.34 15.03 -14.70
CA GLN A 131 -4.68 15.60 -14.65
C GLN A 131 -5.57 14.85 -15.64
N GLU A 132 -6.70 14.35 -15.16
CA GLU A 132 -7.79 13.96 -16.05
C GLU A 132 -8.31 15.19 -16.78
N VAL A 133 -8.22 15.18 -18.10
CA VAL A 133 -8.88 16.14 -18.98
C VAL A 133 -10.03 15.40 -19.64
N VAL A 134 -11.25 15.93 -19.44
CA VAL A 134 -12.43 15.46 -20.15
C VAL A 134 -12.47 16.18 -21.50
N ASP A 135 -12.32 15.43 -22.59
CA ASP A 135 -12.43 15.95 -23.95
C ASP A 135 -13.88 16.35 -24.26
N SER A 136 -14.08 17.12 -25.33
CA SER A 136 -15.39 17.63 -25.73
C SER A 136 -16.40 16.54 -26.10
N ASP A 137 -15.94 15.33 -26.39
CA ASP A 137 -16.77 14.14 -26.65
C ASP A 137 -17.09 13.33 -25.39
N GLY A 138 -16.62 13.77 -24.21
CA GLY A 138 -16.81 13.10 -22.94
C GLY A 138 -15.78 12.00 -22.64
N SER A 139 -14.82 11.75 -23.54
CA SER A 139 -13.71 10.84 -23.26
C SER A 139 -12.76 11.45 -22.23
N ILE A 140 -12.16 10.61 -21.37
CA ILE A 140 -11.21 11.04 -20.35
C ILE A 140 -9.81 10.71 -20.86
N ARG A 141 -8.95 11.73 -20.99
CA ARG A 141 -7.53 11.58 -21.31
C ARG A 141 -6.70 12.06 -20.13
N LEU A 142 -5.69 11.29 -19.77
CA LEU A 142 -4.70 11.69 -18.77
C LEU A 142 -3.69 12.61 -19.45
N VAL A 143 -3.66 13.88 -19.05
CA VAL A 143 -2.65 14.84 -19.51
C VAL A 143 -1.59 14.92 -18.44
N ASN A 144 -0.38 14.45 -18.79
CA ASN A 144 0.79 14.70 -17.97
C ASN A 144 1.02 16.22 -17.90
N ARG A 145 0.75 16.82 -16.74
CA ARG A 145 1.44 18.05 -16.37
C ARG A 145 2.93 17.73 -16.44
N LYS A 146 3.73 18.62 -17.02
CA LYS A 146 5.19 18.54 -16.90
C LYS A 146 5.56 18.85 -15.45
N LEU A 147 5.29 17.94 -14.53
CA LEU A 147 5.98 17.94 -13.26
C LEU A 147 7.44 17.53 -13.52
N PRO A 148 8.40 18.07 -12.78
CA PRO A 148 9.73 17.49 -12.71
C PRO A 148 9.61 15.97 -12.54
N LYS A 149 10.41 15.17 -13.24
CA LYS A 149 10.35 13.69 -13.23
C LYS A 149 10.59 13.04 -11.84
N ASN A 150 10.71 13.84 -10.78
CA ASN A 150 11.19 13.46 -9.46
C ASN A 150 10.14 13.67 -8.34
N ILE A 151 8.84 13.83 -8.67
CA ILE A 151 7.77 14.06 -7.68
C ILE A 151 6.83 12.83 -7.55
N TYR A 152 7.25 11.65 -8.01
CA TYR A 152 6.51 10.43 -7.71
C TYR A 152 6.70 10.07 -6.23
N ASN A 153 5.65 9.58 -5.56
CA ASN A 153 5.69 9.05 -4.20
C ASN A 153 6.01 10.11 -3.15
N ALA A 154 5.51 11.34 -3.32
CA ALA A 154 5.89 12.49 -2.49
C ALA A 154 5.60 12.26 -1.00
N GLY A 155 4.47 11.63 -0.66
CA GLY A 155 4.11 11.29 0.72
C GLY A 155 5.02 10.24 1.33
N ALA A 156 5.22 9.11 0.64
CA ALA A 156 6.13 8.04 1.09
C ALA A 156 7.58 8.52 1.19
N ARG A 157 8.02 9.36 0.24
CA ARG A 157 9.35 9.99 0.26
C ARG A 157 9.54 10.83 1.51
N TYR A 158 8.59 11.73 1.78
CA TYR A 158 8.67 12.59 2.95
C TYR A 158 8.72 11.77 4.25
N ALA A 159 7.89 10.72 4.34
CA ALA A 159 7.91 9.80 5.47
C ALA A 159 9.25 9.08 5.62
N ALA A 160 9.84 8.59 4.52
CA ALA A 160 11.15 7.94 4.51
C ALA A 160 12.27 8.90 4.93
N ASP A 161 12.27 10.14 4.42
CA ASP A 161 13.26 11.15 4.79
C ASP A 161 13.16 11.51 6.29
N LYS A 162 11.95 11.63 6.85
CA LYS A 162 11.75 11.80 8.30
C LYS A 162 12.29 10.63 9.13
N MET A 163 12.22 9.39 8.63
CA MET A 163 12.84 8.23 9.29
C MET A 163 14.37 8.26 9.20
N ILE A 164 14.92 8.74 8.09
CA ILE A 164 16.37 8.86 7.88
C ILE A 164 16.96 9.94 8.79
N ASP A 165 16.27 11.07 8.91
CA ASP A 165 16.70 12.21 9.72
C ASP A 165 16.50 11.97 11.23
N GLY A 166 15.75 10.92 11.60
CA GLY A 166 15.46 10.57 12.99
C GLY A 166 14.35 11.40 13.63
N ASP A 167 13.60 12.16 12.82
CA ASP A 167 12.44 12.96 13.24
C ASP A 167 11.24 12.09 13.61
N THR A 168 11.23 10.82 13.20
CA THR A 168 10.14 9.89 13.47
C THR A 168 10.65 8.51 13.85
N GLU A 169 9.91 7.81 14.72
CA GLU A 169 10.27 6.45 15.11
C GLU A 169 10.21 5.51 13.90
N LYS A 170 11.32 4.80 13.69
CA LYS A 170 11.48 3.89 12.55
C LYS A 170 10.85 2.52 12.87
N PRO A 171 9.91 2.03 12.05
CA PRO A 171 9.41 0.66 12.19
C PRO A 171 10.54 -0.35 11.88
N LYS A 172 10.33 -1.62 12.22
CA LYS A 172 11.21 -2.69 11.75
C LYS A 172 10.99 -2.99 10.27
N VAL A 173 9.73 -2.99 9.84
CA VAL A 173 9.33 -3.38 8.49
C VAL A 173 8.24 -2.44 8.02
N VAL A 174 8.39 -1.91 6.80
CA VAL A 174 7.30 -1.30 6.04
C VAL A 174 6.73 -2.33 5.09
N ILE A 175 5.40 -2.44 5.06
CA ILE A 175 4.66 -3.27 4.11
C ILE A 175 3.76 -2.33 3.31
N VAL A 176 4.11 -2.11 2.05
CA VAL A 176 3.26 -1.37 1.11
C VAL A 176 2.16 -2.31 0.61
N ILE A 177 0.92 -1.85 0.64
CA ILE A 177 -0.24 -2.57 0.14
C ILE A 177 -0.77 -1.73 -1.02
N ASP A 178 -0.75 -2.29 -2.22
CA ASP A 178 -1.05 -1.57 -3.45
C ASP A 178 -1.80 -2.51 -4.40
N THR A 179 -2.31 -1.99 -5.51
CA THR A 179 -2.95 -2.75 -6.56
C THR A 179 -2.10 -2.76 -7.83
N THR A 180 -2.24 -3.81 -8.65
CA THR A 180 -1.36 -3.97 -9.80
C THR A 180 -2.07 -4.55 -11.01
N LYS A 181 -1.69 -4.06 -12.18
CA LYS A 181 -2.03 -4.70 -13.47
C LYS A 181 -1.22 -5.97 -13.77
N LEU A 182 -0.26 -6.32 -12.92
CA LEU A 182 0.53 -7.53 -13.07
C LEU A 182 -0.20 -8.75 -12.51
N GLY A 183 0.16 -9.93 -13.03
CA GLY A 183 -0.45 -11.18 -12.62
C GLY A 183 -1.83 -11.41 -13.24
N ARG A 184 -2.56 -12.35 -12.66
CA ARG A 184 -3.92 -12.73 -13.10
C ARG A 184 -4.84 -12.68 -11.90
N VAL A 185 -5.93 -11.93 -12.03
CA VAL A 185 -7.02 -11.92 -11.05
C VAL A 185 -7.50 -13.35 -10.77
N GLY A 186 -7.59 -13.70 -9.48
CA GLY A 186 -7.97 -15.02 -8.97
C GLY A 186 -6.79 -15.95 -8.68
N ASN A 187 -5.55 -15.55 -8.97
CA ASN A 187 -4.35 -16.34 -8.68
C ASN A 187 -3.68 -15.93 -7.35
N GLY A 188 -4.30 -15.11 -6.52
CA GLY A 188 -3.71 -14.61 -5.29
C GLY A 188 -2.84 -13.35 -5.47
N PRO A 189 -2.46 -12.70 -4.36
CA PRO A 189 -1.67 -11.49 -4.38
C PRO A 189 -0.23 -11.78 -4.82
N LEU A 190 0.39 -10.75 -5.39
CA LEU A 190 1.79 -10.73 -5.74
C LEU A 190 2.60 -10.11 -4.59
N ILE A 191 3.79 -10.62 -4.38
CA ILE A 191 4.76 -10.08 -3.43
C ILE A 191 5.97 -9.62 -4.23
N TYR A 192 6.25 -8.32 -4.18
CA TYR A 192 7.43 -7.80 -4.86
C TYR A 192 8.69 -8.06 -4.05
N THR A 193 9.74 -8.48 -4.75
CA THR A 193 11.08 -8.70 -4.18
C THR A 193 12.09 -7.62 -4.61
N SER A 194 11.66 -6.74 -5.51
CA SER A 194 12.44 -5.63 -6.06
C SER A 194 11.49 -4.53 -6.55
N GLY A 195 11.98 -3.30 -6.68
CA GLY A 195 11.34 -2.26 -7.49
C GLY A 195 11.66 -2.39 -8.98
N SER A 196 11.14 -1.46 -9.79
CA SER A 196 11.39 -1.39 -11.23
C SER A 196 12.89 -1.41 -11.57
N PRO A 197 13.30 -2.14 -12.62
CA PRO A 197 14.62 -1.97 -13.24
C PRO A 197 14.81 -0.52 -13.70
N THR A 198 15.88 0.13 -13.25
CA THR A 198 16.34 1.41 -13.82
C THR A 198 17.52 1.17 -14.76
N GLU A 199 17.92 2.19 -15.52
CA GLU A 199 19.20 2.16 -16.28
C GLU A 199 20.41 1.86 -15.38
N LYS A 200 20.31 2.17 -14.07
CA LYS A 200 21.32 1.86 -13.07
C LYS A 200 21.14 0.47 -12.43
N GLY A 201 20.18 -0.34 -12.86
CA GLY A 201 19.85 -1.65 -12.30
C GLY A 201 18.54 -1.67 -11.50
N ALA A 202 18.06 -2.87 -11.15
CA ALA A 202 16.86 -3.05 -10.34
C ALA A 202 17.15 -2.83 -8.85
N PHE A 203 16.30 -2.04 -8.20
CA PHE A 203 16.34 -1.87 -6.74
C PHE A 203 15.84 -3.14 -6.07
N ARG A 204 16.69 -3.83 -5.31
CA ARG A 204 16.27 -5.04 -4.59
C ARG A 204 15.87 -4.68 -3.17
N PHE A 205 14.72 -5.18 -2.72
CA PHE A 205 14.34 -5.06 -1.33
C PHE A 205 15.28 -5.87 -0.43
N PRO A 206 15.39 -5.53 0.87
CA PRO A 206 16.24 -6.26 1.80
C PRO A 206 15.91 -7.76 1.81
N SER A 207 16.85 -8.57 1.32
CA SER A 207 16.62 -10.02 1.14
C SER A 207 16.36 -10.77 2.45
N GLY A 208 16.76 -10.19 3.60
CA GLY A 208 16.47 -10.71 4.92
C GLY A 208 14.96 -10.71 5.21
N THR A 209 14.32 -9.55 5.07
CA THR A 209 12.86 -9.38 5.26
C THR A 209 12.05 -10.33 4.39
N VAL A 210 12.44 -10.51 3.13
CA VAL A 210 11.77 -11.46 2.22
C VAL A 210 11.92 -12.91 2.70
N LYS A 211 13.11 -13.31 3.17
CA LYS A 211 13.36 -14.66 3.71
C LYS A 211 12.56 -14.93 4.98
N ASP A 212 12.51 -13.95 5.89
CA ASP A 212 11.76 -14.04 7.14
C ASP A 212 10.26 -14.23 6.85
N MET A 213 9.71 -13.47 5.89
CA MET A 213 8.33 -13.66 5.43
C MET A 213 8.09 -15.03 4.78
N VAL A 214 8.95 -15.48 3.85
CA VAL A 214 8.82 -16.82 3.22
C VAL A 214 8.78 -17.93 4.28
N LYS A 215 9.59 -17.81 5.34
CA LYS A 215 9.58 -18.75 6.45
C LYS A 215 8.23 -18.75 7.17
N ILE A 216 7.70 -17.58 7.51
CA ILE A 216 6.37 -17.44 8.15
C ILE A 216 5.28 -18.07 7.29
N LEU A 217 5.24 -17.76 5.99
CA LEU A 217 4.22 -18.26 5.08
C LEU A 217 4.28 -19.79 4.93
N ARG A 218 5.48 -20.37 4.85
CA ARG A 218 5.65 -21.83 4.83
C ARG A 218 5.17 -22.51 6.11
N GLU A 219 5.50 -21.97 7.26
CA GLU A 219 5.07 -22.50 8.57
C GLU A 219 3.54 -22.44 8.72
N LYS A 220 2.90 -21.41 8.14
CA LYS A 220 1.44 -21.23 8.15
C LYS A 220 0.74 -21.91 6.97
N ASN A 221 1.48 -22.59 6.09
CA ASN A 221 0.97 -23.21 4.86
C ASN A 221 0.13 -22.23 4.00
N ILE A 222 0.67 -21.02 3.81
CA ILE A 222 0.10 -19.96 2.97
C ILE A 222 0.90 -19.89 1.67
N GLU A 223 0.20 -19.98 0.54
CA GLU A 223 0.79 -19.80 -0.79
C GLU A 223 0.91 -18.31 -1.10
N ALA A 224 2.02 -17.93 -1.74
CA ALA A 224 2.25 -16.57 -2.20
C ALA A 224 3.11 -16.57 -3.48
N HIS A 225 2.86 -15.58 -4.33
CA HIS A 225 3.54 -15.43 -5.62
C HIS A 225 4.57 -14.31 -5.54
N PHE A 226 5.85 -14.67 -5.60
CA PHE A 226 6.94 -13.72 -5.55
C PHE A 226 7.36 -13.32 -6.97
N ILE A 227 7.46 -12.02 -7.24
CA ILE A 227 7.92 -11.50 -8.52
C ILE A 227 8.92 -10.35 -8.35
N ASP A 228 9.65 -10.05 -9.42
CA ASP A 228 10.35 -8.77 -9.54
C ASP A 228 9.30 -7.67 -9.78
N GLY A 229 9.28 -6.66 -8.92
CA GLY A 229 8.23 -5.66 -8.87
C GLY A 229 8.42 -4.48 -9.82
N ARG A 230 7.50 -3.52 -9.69
CA ARG A 230 7.54 -2.22 -10.37
C ARG A 230 7.79 -1.09 -9.37
N ALA A 231 7.71 0.16 -9.84
CA ALA A 231 7.82 1.33 -9.00
C ALA A 231 6.50 1.54 -8.27
N ASN A 232 6.61 1.68 -6.95
CA ASN A 232 5.55 1.97 -5.99
C ASN A 232 6.21 2.66 -4.78
N ASP A 233 5.41 2.98 -3.76
CA ASP A 233 5.88 3.60 -2.50
C ASP A 233 7.00 2.83 -1.79
N ALA A 234 7.11 1.52 -2.00
CA ALA A 234 8.12 0.70 -1.32
C ALA A 234 9.55 1.06 -1.74
N ILE A 235 9.73 1.65 -2.93
CA ILE A 235 11.04 2.14 -3.37
C ILE A 235 11.56 3.21 -2.41
N GLU A 236 10.71 4.13 -1.96
CA GLU A 236 11.16 5.23 -1.09
C GLU A 236 11.65 4.72 0.26
N PHE A 237 10.95 3.75 0.85
CA PHE A 237 11.35 3.13 2.10
C PHE A 237 12.62 2.28 1.96
N SER A 238 12.95 1.79 0.77
CA SER A 238 14.14 0.96 0.54
C SER A 238 15.46 1.71 0.76
N PHE A 239 15.41 3.04 0.82
CA PHE A 239 16.55 3.89 1.11
C PHE A 239 16.81 4.10 2.60
N VAL A 240 15.86 3.75 3.47
CA VAL A 240 16.01 3.91 4.92
C VAL A 240 16.91 2.80 5.47
N LYS A 241 18.02 3.19 6.11
CA LYS A 241 18.98 2.24 6.68
C LYS A 241 18.34 1.39 7.78
N ASP A 242 18.65 0.10 7.79
CA ASP A 242 18.15 -0.87 8.76
C ASP A 242 16.61 -0.88 8.85
N LEU A 243 15.94 -0.71 7.71
CA LEU A 243 14.50 -0.89 7.55
C LEU A 243 14.20 -2.07 6.61
N GLY A 244 13.34 -2.99 7.05
CA GLY A 244 12.79 -4.03 6.18
C GLY A 244 11.69 -3.47 5.28
N VAL A 245 11.62 -3.92 4.03
CA VAL A 245 10.62 -3.42 3.07
C VAL A 245 10.01 -4.60 2.31
N LEU A 246 8.69 -4.58 2.20
CA LEU A 246 7.87 -5.51 1.44
C LEU A 246 6.79 -4.74 0.68
N ALA A 247 6.33 -5.27 -0.44
CA ALA A 247 5.09 -4.83 -1.08
C ALA A 247 4.19 -6.03 -1.39
N ILE A 248 2.91 -5.91 -1.06
CA ILE A 248 1.84 -6.88 -1.32
C ILE A 248 0.86 -6.23 -2.28
N GLU A 249 0.69 -6.85 -3.44
CA GLU A 249 0.08 -6.22 -4.59
C GLU A 249 -1.11 -7.06 -5.05
N ILE A 250 -2.29 -6.46 -5.05
CA ILE A 250 -3.51 -7.17 -5.44
C ILE A 250 -3.71 -7.03 -6.95
N PRO A 251 -3.77 -8.13 -7.73
CA PRO A 251 -4.03 -8.06 -9.16
C PRO A 251 -5.40 -7.42 -9.46
N ILE A 252 -5.41 -6.51 -10.42
CA ILE A 252 -6.59 -5.80 -10.90
C ILE A 252 -6.64 -5.81 -12.44
N ASN A 253 -7.81 -6.14 -13.00
CA ASN A 253 -8.12 -5.90 -14.41
C ASN A 253 -8.69 -4.48 -14.58
N ASN A 254 -8.51 -3.91 -15.78
CA ASN A 254 -8.96 -2.54 -16.09
C ASN A 254 -8.38 -1.50 -15.12
N TYR A 255 -7.13 -1.68 -14.72
CA TYR A 255 -6.37 -0.78 -13.84
C TYR A 255 -6.46 0.68 -14.29
N HIS A 256 -6.68 1.58 -13.34
CA HIS A 256 -6.92 3.03 -13.54
C HIS A 256 -8.23 3.35 -14.28
N SER A 257 -9.27 2.53 -14.09
CA SER A 257 -10.60 2.76 -14.67
C SER A 257 -11.70 2.83 -13.60
N LEU A 258 -12.91 3.26 -13.99
CA LEU A 258 -14.08 3.25 -13.10
C LEU A 258 -14.66 1.84 -12.86
N GLN A 259 -14.15 0.84 -13.58
CA GLN A 259 -14.61 -0.56 -13.59
C GLN A 259 -13.43 -1.52 -13.41
N GLU A 260 -12.57 -1.21 -12.44
CA GLU A 260 -11.51 -2.10 -11.98
C GLU A 260 -12.12 -3.37 -11.40
N GLU A 261 -11.51 -4.52 -11.72
CA GLU A 261 -11.97 -5.82 -11.23
C GLU A 261 -10.88 -6.55 -10.47
N THR A 262 -11.22 -7.11 -9.32
CA THR A 262 -10.35 -8.05 -8.59
C THR A 262 -11.15 -9.22 -8.03
N ALA A 263 -10.48 -10.32 -7.68
CA ALA A 263 -11.10 -11.49 -7.10
C ALA A 263 -11.13 -11.37 -5.58
N ILE A 264 -12.25 -11.77 -4.98
CA ILE A 264 -12.42 -11.81 -3.53
C ILE A 264 -11.36 -12.72 -2.88
N SER A 265 -11.00 -13.82 -3.54
CA SER A 265 -9.96 -14.74 -3.09
C SER A 265 -8.57 -14.10 -2.97
N ASP A 266 -8.26 -13.13 -3.83
CA ASP A 266 -6.95 -12.46 -3.82
C ASP A 266 -6.84 -11.57 -2.58
N ILE A 267 -7.92 -10.84 -2.27
CA ILE A 267 -8.06 -10.00 -1.07
C ILE A 267 -7.99 -10.86 0.20
N GLU A 268 -8.75 -11.97 0.24
CA GLU A 268 -8.73 -12.90 1.38
C GLU A 268 -7.33 -13.48 1.61
N MET A 269 -6.62 -13.85 0.54
CA MET A 269 -5.24 -14.35 0.65
C MET A 269 -4.27 -13.26 1.11
N ALA A 270 -4.38 -12.03 0.60
CA ALA A 270 -3.56 -10.91 1.03
C ALA A 270 -3.76 -10.59 2.52
N ASN A 271 -5.01 -10.57 2.99
CA ASN A 271 -5.33 -10.43 4.41
C ASN A 271 -4.75 -11.56 5.26
N ARG A 272 -4.78 -12.81 4.77
CA ARG A 272 -4.16 -13.95 5.47
C ARG A 272 -2.63 -13.79 5.58
N ILE A 273 -1.98 -13.30 4.53
CA ILE A 273 -0.54 -12.99 4.53
C ILE A 273 -0.22 -11.91 5.57
N LEU A 274 -0.96 -10.80 5.55
CA LEU A 274 -0.78 -9.69 6.51
C LEU A 274 -0.96 -10.15 7.96
N LYS A 275 -2.03 -10.89 8.26
CA LYS A 275 -2.26 -11.44 9.60
C LYS A 275 -1.13 -12.38 10.03
N ALA A 276 -0.69 -13.28 9.16
CA ALA A 276 0.42 -14.18 9.46
C ALA A 276 1.71 -13.42 9.81
N ILE A 277 1.98 -12.31 9.12
CA ILE A 277 3.12 -11.43 9.43
C ILE A 277 2.95 -10.76 10.81
N LEU A 278 1.79 -10.14 11.06
CA LEU A 278 1.49 -9.42 12.31
C LEU A 278 1.41 -10.33 13.54
N GLU A 279 1.08 -11.60 13.36
CA GLU A 279 1.11 -12.63 14.41
C GLU A 279 2.53 -13.13 14.75
N ASN A 280 3.54 -12.80 13.93
CA ASN A 280 4.91 -13.31 14.09
C ASN A 280 5.98 -12.18 14.07
N PRO A 281 5.84 -11.13 14.89
CA PRO A 281 6.74 -9.97 14.91
C PRO A 281 8.19 -10.31 15.25
N ASP A 282 8.40 -11.32 16.09
CA ASP A 282 9.69 -11.79 16.58
C ASP A 282 10.54 -12.51 15.52
N LYS A 283 9.90 -13.00 14.45
CA LYS A 283 10.57 -13.70 13.35
C LYS A 283 11.22 -12.76 12.34
N PHE A 284 10.90 -11.47 12.38
CA PHE A 284 11.62 -10.45 11.60
C PHE A 284 12.84 -9.98 12.38
N GLN A 285 13.96 -10.67 12.12
CA GLN A 285 15.25 -10.46 12.78
C GLN A 285 16.28 -9.83 11.86
N SER A 286 16.13 -10.01 10.55
CA SER A 286 17.14 -9.65 9.58
C SER A 286 16.83 -8.30 8.91
N VAL A 287 17.61 -7.29 9.27
CA VAL A 287 17.78 -6.11 8.42
C VAL A 287 19.19 -6.18 7.87
N ASN A 288 19.31 -6.65 6.63
CA ASN A 288 20.59 -6.71 5.95
C ASN A 288 21.09 -5.28 5.67
N GLU A 289 22.41 -5.13 5.65
CA GLU A 289 23.08 -3.91 5.20
C GLU A 289 22.54 -3.50 3.83
N ILE A 290 22.23 -2.19 3.66
CA ILE A 290 21.86 -1.63 2.36
C ILE A 290 22.98 -2.00 1.38
N PRO A 291 22.69 -2.65 0.24
CA PRO A 291 23.70 -2.87 -0.78
C PRO A 291 24.35 -1.53 -1.13
N LEU A 292 25.68 -1.41 -1.04
CA LEU A 292 26.44 -0.16 -1.29
C LEU A 292 25.97 0.61 -2.54
N HIS A 293 25.49 -0.11 -3.55
CA HIS A 293 24.94 0.44 -4.78
C HIS A 293 23.67 1.28 -4.58
N ALA A 294 22.73 0.85 -3.72
CA ALA A 294 21.50 1.57 -3.44
C ALA A 294 21.77 2.88 -2.68
N GLN A 295 22.74 2.87 -1.76
CA GLN A 295 23.17 4.06 -1.04
C GLN A 295 23.75 5.13 -1.98
N ARG A 296 24.55 4.72 -2.98
CA ARG A 296 25.08 5.65 -3.98
C ARG A 296 23.99 6.27 -4.84
N ILE A 297 22.96 5.51 -5.23
CA ILE A 297 21.83 6.07 -5.99
C ILE A 297 21.04 7.06 -5.13
N TYR A 298 20.79 6.76 -3.86
CA TYR A 298 20.12 7.70 -2.95
C TYR A 298 20.87 9.02 -2.83
N GLU A 299 22.19 8.97 -2.64
CA GLU A 299 23.05 10.16 -2.59
C GLU A 299 23.02 10.97 -3.89
N ASP A 300 23.02 10.31 -5.05
CA ASP A 300 22.88 10.98 -6.35
C ASP A 300 21.53 11.72 -6.48
N VAL A 301 20.45 11.11 -5.99
CA VAL A 301 19.10 11.71 -5.99
C VAL A 301 19.03 12.89 -5.01
N LYS A 302 19.53 12.73 -3.78
CA LYS A 302 19.54 13.78 -2.74
C LYS A 302 20.35 15.02 -3.15
N ARG A 303 21.45 14.83 -3.88
CA ARG A 303 22.34 15.92 -4.35
C ARG A 303 21.79 16.70 -5.55
N SER A 304 20.64 16.32 -6.07
CA SER A 304 19.93 17.08 -7.10
C SER A 304 18.73 17.80 -6.45
N PRO A 305 18.95 18.84 -5.61
CA PRO A 305 17.87 19.55 -4.95
C PRO A 305 16.90 20.08 -6.00
N ILE A 306 15.65 19.66 -5.87
CA ILE A 306 14.56 20.12 -6.72
C ILE A 306 14.29 21.57 -6.31
N GLU A 307 14.72 22.53 -7.12
CA GLU A 307 14.16 23.88 -7.04
C GLU A 307 12.68 23.77 -7.43
N LEU A 308 11.81 23.75 -6.43
CA LEU A 308 10.37 23.87 -6.66
C LEU A 308 10.15 25.20 -7.39
N PRO A 309 9.42 25.22 -8.52
CA PRO A 309 9.13 26.47 -9.20
C PRO A 309 8.41 27.40 -8.22
N SER A 310 8.97 28.60 -8.02
CA SER A 310 8.37 29.62 -7.17
C SER A 310 6.95 29.88 -7.66
N SER A 311 5.95 29.70 -6.79
CA SER A 311 4.55 29.98 -7.09
C SER A 311 4.38 31.48 -7.35
N SER A 312 4.40 31.87 -8.62
CA SER A 312 4.03 33.20 -9.13
C SER A 312 2.58 33.23 -9.57
#